data_AF-A0A4Q3TYF9-F1
#
_entry.id   AF-A0A4Q3TYF9-F1
#
_cell.length_a   1.000
_cell.length_b   1.000
_cell.length_c   1.000
_cell.angle_alpha   90.00
_cell.angle_beta   90.00
_cell.angle_gamma   90.00
#
_symmetry.space_group_name_H-M   'P 1'
#
loop_
_entity.id
_entity.type
_entity.pdbx_description
1 polymer ?
#
loop_
_entity_poly.entity_id
_entity_poly.type
_entity_poly.pdbx_seq_one_letter_code
_entity_poly.pdbx_strand_id
1 'polypeptide(L)'
;MQTRPSRGRRLVERIRHARHPLSGWRRWLVITGQAIAGIVVLFAAVNLGLSLSTFRGEHPVARTVQELQVLWFSPLEGRRMPPEAFATVYGRELGPAPDTGAVHAFLEQEAADGVFLLDHVMVERILELNGRVDARSVPSGIYVGAHALGPDGLPFVPATKFAAQYLLFPRHAYILVVPAAGPAVAFSASQNAKFDVADNPDRLAARIAPYDREAYDFPSSGQALHEMTRVTRDPARVAGALEMLKQAQASLEARDLRYGLLAPNSNTVIGCLLQDADAISQERRSSILLALRAPGFGADCGEAG
;
A
#
# COMPACT_ATOMS: atom_id res chain seq x y z
N MET A 1 15.11 39.72 -48.24
CA MET A 1 14.70 38.47 -47.57
C MET A 1 14.74 38.67 -46.06
N GLN A 2 13.59 38.87 -45.40
CA GLN A 2 13.52 38.89 -43.93
C GLN A 2 13.39 37.44 -43.44
N THR A 3 14.42 36.95 -42.75
CA THR A 3 14.42 35.64 -42.10
C THR A 3 13.43 35.64 -40.94
N ARG A 4 12.29 34.94 -41.13
CA ARG A 4 11.31 34.74 -40.05
C ARG A 4 12.01 34.08 -38.85
N PRO A 5 11.90 34.65 -37.63
CA PRO A 5 12.53 34.06 -36.46
C PRO A 5 11.96 32.66 -36.21
N SER A 6 12.83 31.70 -35.93
CA SER A 6 12.48 30.31 -35.64
C SER A 6 11.53 30.23 -34.44
N ARG A 7 10.64 29.23 -34.41
CA ARG A 7 9.61 29.07 -33.36
C ARG A 7 10.21 29.08 -31.95
N GLY A 8 11.41 28.51 -31.77
CA GLY A 8 12.14 28.52 -30.48
C GLY A 8 12.54 29.92 -30.03
N ARG A 9 12.98 30.80 -30.94
CA ARG A 9 13.39 32.18 -30.60
C ARG A 9 12.20 33.03 -30.16
N ARG A 10 11.04 32.84 -30.80
CA ARG A 10 9.77 33.47 -30.40
C ARG A 10 9.26 32.96 -29.05
N LEU A 11 9.45 31.67 -28.74
CA LEU A 11 9.07 31.11 -27.43
C LEU A 11 9.95 31.70 -26.31
N VAL A 12 11.27 31.79 -26.54
CA VAL A 12 12.22 32.39 -25.60
C VAL A 12 11.93 33.87 -25.38
N GLU A 13 11.63 34.64 -26.42
CA GLU A 13 11.23 36.05 -26.30
C GLU A 13 9.90 36.21 -25.56
N ARG A 14 8.93 35.31 -25.78
CA ARG A 14 7.66 35.31 -25.06
C ARG A 14 7.85 35.00 -23.57
N ILE A 15 8.75 34.09 -23.21
CA ILE A 15 9.14 33.82 -21.81
C ILE A 15 9.89 35.02 -21.20
N ARG A 16 10.71 35.72 -22.00
CA ARG A 16 11.45 36.93 -21.56
C ARG A 16 10.52 38.11 -21.29
N HIS A 17 9.45 38.26 -22.06
CA HIS A 17 8.50 39.37 -21.95
C HIS A 17 7.23 39.05 -21.16
N ALA A 18 6.96 37.77 -20.83
CA ALA A 18 5.91 37.37 -19.88
C ALA A 18 6.28 37.62 -18.41
N ARG A 19 7.41 38.30 -18.14
CA ARG A 19 7.71 38.85 -16.81
C ARG A 19 6.82 40.06 -16.55
N HIS A 20 5.55 39.82 -16.23
CA HIS A 20 4.82 40.75 -15.38
C HIS A 20 5.69 40.98 -14.12
N PRO A 21 6.01 42.22 -13.74
CA PRO A 21 6.79 42.47 -12.54
C PRO A 21 5.91 42.13 -11.34
N LEU A 22 5.88 40.85 -10.98
CA LEU A 22 5.38 40.43 -9.69
C LEU A 22 6.27 41.13 -8.65
N SER A 23 5.72 42.12 -7.98
CA SER A 23 6.36 42.86 -6.90
C SER A 23 5.69 42.52 -5.56
N GLY A 24 6.44 42.67 -4.46
CA GLY A 24 5.94 42.41 -3.11
C GLY A 24 5.47 40.96 -2.88
N TRP A 25 4.38 40.80 -2.14
CA TRP A 25 3.84 39.50 -1.71
C TRP A 25 3.48 38.55 -2.87
N ARG A 26 3.11 39.08 -4.04
CA ARG A 26 2.76 38.27 -5.23
C ARG A 26 3.97 37.55 -5.82
N ARG A 27 5.16 38.16 -5.75
CA ARG A 27 6.42 37.50 -6.15
C ARG A 27 6.74 36.33 -5.23
N TRP A 28 6.60 36.56 -3.93
CA TRP A 28 6.84 35.54 -2.92
C TRP A 28 5.84 34.38 -3.04
N LEU A 29 4.56 34.64 -3.31
CA LEU A 29 3.60 33.57 -3.59
C LEU A 29 3.98 32.70 -4.79
N VAL A 30 4.45 33.30 -5.89
CA VAL A 30 4.87 32.53 -7.06
C VAL A 30 6.14 31.73 -6.77
N ILE A 31 7.13 32.32 -6.08
CA ILE A 31 8.34 31.60 -5.67
C ILE A 31 7.99 30.44 -4.73
N THR A 32 7.15 30.69 -3.73
CA THR A 32 6.69 29.66 -2.78
C THR A 32 5.90 28.58 -3.51
N GLY A 33 4.99 28.93 -4.43
CA GLY A 33 4.26 27.97 -5.24
C GLY A 33 5.17 27.11 -6.13
N GLN A 34 6.16 27.73 -6.77
CA GLN A 34 7.17 27.01 -7.56
C GLN A 34 8.08 26.14 -6.70
N ALA A 35 8.46 26.60 -5.51
CA ALA A 35 9.25 25.83 -4.57
C ALA A 35 8.47 24.61 -4.06
N ILE A 36 7.20 24.79 -3.67
CA ILE A 36 6.31 23.70 -3.27
C ILE A 36 6.12 22.70 -4.42
N ALA A 37 5.80 23.18 -5.63
CA ALA A 37 5.66 22.32 -6.80
C ALA A 37 6.97 21.56 -7.10
N GLY A 38 8.12 22.22 -7.00
CA GLY A 38 9.43 21.61 -7.17
C GLY A 38 9.72 20.52 -6.13
N ILE A 39 9.39 20.77 -4.86
CA ILE A 39 9.51 19.77 -3.77
C ILE A 39 8.59 18.58 -4.05
N VAL A 40 7.34 18.82 -4.45
CA VAL A 40 6.38 17.75 -4.78
C VAL A 40 6.90 16.90 -5.94
N VAL A 41 7.38 17.52 -7.02
CA VAL A 41 7.95 16.80 -8.17
C VAL A 41 9.20 16.04 -7.78
N LEU A 42 10.07 16.60 -6.93
CA LEU A 42 11.26 15.92 -6.44
C LEU A 42 10.89 14.68 -5.61
N PHE A 43 9.94 14.81 -4.68
CA PHE A 43 9.43 13.67 -3.92
C PHE A 43 8.80 12.62 -4.84
N ALA A 44 8.06 13.03 -5.88
CA ALA A 44 7.48 12.10 -6.86
C ALA A 44 8.57 11.32 -7.57
N ALA A 45 9.61 12.03 -8.03
CA ALA A 45 10.72 11.43 -8.77
C ALA A 45 11.56 10.50 -7.89
N VAL A 46 11.82 10.87 -6.62
CA VAL A 46 12.54 10.02 -5.66
C VAL A 46 11.73 8.76 -5.35
N ASN A 47 10.44 8.89 -5.07
CA ASN A 47 9.57 7.74 -4.82
C ASN A 47 9.41 6.84 -6.05
N LEU A 48 9.26 7.42 -7.24
CA LEU A 48 9.23 6.66 -8.49
C LEU A 48 10.54 5.93 -8.71
N GLY A 49 11.68 6.61 -8.53
CA GLY A 49 13.01 6.01 -8.60
C GLY A 49 13.19 4.89 -7.58
N LEU A 50 12.73 5.09 -6.34
CA LEU A 50 12.70 4.04 -5.32
C LEU A 50 11.85 2.87 -5.79
N SER A 51 10.63 3.09 -6.28
CA SER A 51 9.72 2.01 -6.76
C SER A 51 10.42 1.20 -7.84
N LEU A 52 10.96 1.87 -8.84
CA LEU A 52 11.67 1.24 -9.96
C LEU A 52 12.94 0.51 -9.52
N SER A 53 13.59 0.95 -8.44
CA SER A 53 14.85 0.36 -7.93
C SER A 53 14.65 -0.79 -6.94
N THR A 54 13.58 -0.75 -6.12
CA THR A 54 13.27 -1.78 -5.13
C THR A 54 12.59 -3.00 -5.77
N PHE A 55 11.82 -2.80 -6.84
CA PHE A 55 11.26 -3.91 -7.62
C PHE A 55 12.29 -4.42 -8.62
N ARG A 56 13.21 -5.25 -8.13
CA ARG A 56 14.17 -6.04 -8.93
C ARG A 56 13.50 -7.20 -9.68
N GLY A 57 12.33 -6.97 -10.27
CA GLY A 57 11.62 -7.93 -11.14
C GLY A 57 11.87 -7.64 -12.63
N GLU A 58 11.62 -8.62 -13.50
CA GLU A 58 12.06 -8.60 -14.89
C GLU A 58 11.46 -7.46 -15.76
N HIS A 59 10.36 -6.81 -15.35
CA HIS A 59 9.70 -5.75 -16.14
C HIS A 59 9.09 -4.59 -15.32
N PRO A 60 9.90 -3.62 -14.82
CA PRO A 60 9.41 -2.52 -13.98
C PRO A 60 8.34 -1.64 -14.65
N VAL A 61 8.43 -1.45 -15.98
CA VAL A 61 7.45 -0.66 -16.74
C VAL A 61 6.08 -1.35 -16.79
N ALA A 62 6.05 -2.67 -17.00
CA ALA A 62 4.81 -3.43 -17.06
C ALA A 62 4.07 -3.35 -15.71
N ARG A 63 4.82 -3.49 -14.61
CA ARG A 63 4.29 -3.33 -13.25
C ARG A 63 3.73 -1.93 -13.01
N THR A 64 4.46 -0.87 -13.36
CA THR A 64 3.93 0.50 -13.20
C THR A 64 2.65 0.74 -14.01
N VAL A 65 2.55 0.19 -15.22
CA VAL A 65 1.31 0.27 -16.02
C VAL A 65 0.16 -0.45 -15.32
N GLN A 66 0.40 -1.66 -14.80
CA GLN A 66 -0.59 -2.41 -14.03
C GLN A 66 -1.03 -1.64 -12.78
N GLU A 67 -0.09 -1.12 -11.99
CA GLU A 67 -0.38 -0.28 -10.81
C GLU A 67 -1.25 0.92 -11.19
N LEU A 68 -0.94 1.63 -12.29
CA LEU A 68 -1.74 2.77 -12.75
C LEU A 68 -3.15 2.35 -13.21
N GLN A 69 -3.30 1.21 -13.89
CA GLN A 69 -4.59 0.70 -14.32
C GLN A 69 -5.44 0.27 -13.12
N VAL A 70 -4.84 -0.44 -12.16
CA VAL A 70 -5.47 -0.82 -10.90
C VAL A 70 -5.94 0.41 -10.13
N LEU A 71 -5.06 1.41 -9.95
CA LEU A 71 -5.42 2.67 -9.32
C LEU A 71 -6.56 3.36 -10.06
N TRP A 72 -6.57 3.33 -11.40
CA TRP A 72 -7.63 3.92 -12.21
C TRP A 72 -8.98 3.26 -11.96
N PHE A 73 -9.03 1.93 -11.97
CA PHE A 73 -10.26 1.14 -11.81
C PHE A 73 -10.71 0.93 -10.36
N SER A 74 -9.84 1.19 -9.37
CA SER A 74 -10.21 1.14 -7.96
C SER A 74 -11.45 2.02 -7.70
N PRO A 75 -12.56 1.41 -7.26
CA PRO A 75 -13.78 2.15 -6.99
C PRO A 75 -13.56 3.12 -5.82
N LEU A 76 -14.35 4.19 -5.80
CA LEU A 76 -14.48 5.01 -4.60
C LEU A 76 -15.47 4.32 -3.66
N GLU A 77 -15.38 4.61 -2.37
CA GLU A 77 -16.31 4.11 -1.36
C GLU A 77 -17.77 4.22 -1.83
N GLY A 78 -18.50 3.10 -1.71
CA GLY A 78 -19.90 2.99 -2.12
C GLY A 78 -20.16 2.93 -3.63
N ARG A 79 -19.11 2.96 -4.48
CA ARG A 79 -19.23 2.76 -5.93
C ARG A 79 -18.90 1.33 -6.30
N ARG A 80 -19.59 0.83 -7.33
CA ARG A 80 -19.25 -0.46 -7.95
C ARG A 80 -18.08 -0.31 -8.90
N MET A 81 -17.26 -1.35 -8.96
CA MET A 81 -16.20 -1.45 -9.94
C MET A 81 -16.78 -1.56 -11.37
N PRO A 82 -16.17 -0.93 -12.39
CA PRO A 82 -16.58 -1.09 -13.77
C PRO A 82 -16.46 -2.57 -14.23
N PRO A 83 -17.42 -3.10 -15.01
CA PRO A 83 -17.42 -4.50 -15.43
C PRO A 83 -16.22 -4.87 -16.32
N GLU A 84 -15.65 -3.89 -17.04
CA GLU A 84 -14.48 -4.07 -17.88
C GLU A 84 -13.14 -4.05 -17.12
N ALA A 85 -13.13 -3.71 -15.83
CA ALA A 85 -11.91 -3.50 -15.05
C ALA A 85 -11.02 -4.75 -15.06
N PHE A 86 -11.59 -5.92 -14.75
CA PHE A 86 -10.83 -7.17 -14.70
C PHE A 86 -10.22 -7.54 -16.06
N ALA A 87 -11.02 -7.51 -17.12
CA ALA A 87 -10.54 -7.82 -18.46
C ALA A 87 -9.48 -6.83 -18.95
N THR A 88 -9.53 -5.56 -18.51
CA THR A 88 -8.54 -4.55 -18.87
C THR A 88 -7.21 -4.74 -18.13
N VAL A 89 -7.26 -5.06 -16.83
CA VAL A 89 -6.06 -5.20 -15.99
C VAL A 89 -5.42 -6.58 -16.17
N TYR A 90 -6.22 -7.64 -16.08
CA TYR A 90 -5.75 -9.03 -16.02
C TYR A 90 -6.10 -9.86 -17.26
N GLY A 91 -6.91 -9.35 -18.19
CA GLY A 91 -7.43 -10.15 -19.30
C GLY A 91 -6.37 -10.68 -20.26
N ARG A 92 -5.19 -10.05 -20.33
CA ARG A 92 -4.06 -10.55 -21.12
C ARG A 92 -3.44 -11.83 -20.52
N GLU A 93 -3.41 -11.92 -19.20
CA GLU A 93 -2.74 -13.00 -18.47
C GLU A 93 -3.70 -14.12 -18.07
N LEU A 94 -4.91 -13.76 -17.65
CA LEU A 94 -5.92 -14.68 -17.13
C LEU A 94 -7.11 -14.91 -18.09
N GLY A 95 -7.19 -14.16 -19.19
CA GLY A 95 -8.38 -14.12 -20.02
C GLY A 95 -9.52 -13.29 -19.40
N PRO A 96 -10.64 -13.10 -20.12
CA PRO A 96 -11.72 -12.20 -19.68
C PRO A 96 -12.57 -12.76 -18.53
N ALA A 97 -12.55 -14.08 -18.30
CA ALA A 97 -13.38 -14.74 -17.30
C ALA A 97 -12.65 -15.97 -16.72
N PRO A 98 -11.57 -15.78 -15.93
CA PRO A 98 -10.86 -16.89 -15.31
C PRO A 98 -11.74 -17.58 -14.26
N ASP A 99 -11.49 -18.86 -14.07
CA ASP A 99 -12.02 -19.62 -12.93
C ASP A 99 -11.13 -19.43 -11.69
N THR A 100 -11.59 -19.97 -10.56
CA THR A 100 -10.87 -19.90 -9.28
C THR A 100 -9.48 -20.54 -9.34
N GLY A 101 -9.31 -21.62 -10.11
CA GLY A 101 -8.03 -22.33 -10.23
C GLY A 101 -6.99 -21.52 -11.01
N ALA A 102 -7.41 -20.83 -12.08
CA ALA A 102 -6.56 -19.93 -12.84
C ALA A 102 -6.08 -18.74 -11.99
N VAL A 103 -6.98 -18.15 -11.19
CA VAL A 103 -6.63 -17.09 -10.24
C VAL A 103 -5.62 -17.59 -9.21
N HIS A 104 -5.84 -18.79 -8.65
CA HIS A 104 -4.90 -19.38 -7.69
C HIS A 104 -3.52 -19.64 -8.31
N ALA A 105 -3.46 -20.21 -9.52
CA ALA A 105 -2.20 -20.47 -10.20
C ALA A 105 -1.42 -19.17 -10.45
N PHE A 106 -2.11 -18.12 -10.89
CA PHE A 106 -1.52 -16.80 -11.09
C PHE A 106 -0.96 -16.22 -9.77
N LEU A 107 -1.75 -16.22 -8.69
CA LEU A 107 -1.28 -15.69 -7.41
C LEU A 107 -0.18 -16.55 -6.76
N GLU A 108 -0.14 -17.86 -7.00
CA GLU A 108 0.97 -18.71 -6.54
C GLU A 108 2.27 -18.37 -7.27
N GLN A 109 2.21 -18.12 -8.58
CA GLN A 109 3.35 -17.68 -9.36
C GLN A 109 3.86 -16.31 -8.88
N GLU A 110 2.96 -15.35 -8.76
CA GLU A 110 3.28 -14.00 -8.28
C GLU A 110 3.85 -14.02 -6.83
N ALA A 111 3.32 -14.88 -5.95
CA ALA A 111 3.83 -15.06 -4.59
C ALA A 111 5.18 -15.80 -4.52
N ALA A 112 5.60 -16.48 -5.58
CA ALA A 112 6.93 -17.08 -5.68
C ALA A 112 8.00 -16.03 -6.02
N ASP A 113 7.63 -14.99 -6.77
CA ASP A 113 8.51 -13.89 -7.19
C ASP A 113 8.80 -12.87 -6.08
N GLY A 114 8.21 -13.08 -4.90
CA GLY A 114 8.58 -12.44 -3.64
C GLY A 114 7.69 -11.27 -3.22
N VAL A 115 7.27 -10.40 -4.14
CA VAL A 115 6.31 -9.31 -3.86
C VAL A 115 5.29 -9.17 -4.98
N PHE A 116 4.02 -9.46 -4.67
CA PHE A 116 2.91 -9.35 -5.61
C PHE A 116 1.91 -8.26 -5.21
N LEU A 117 1.00 -7.96 -6.13
CA LEU A 117 -0.08 -7.00 -5.91
C LEU A 117 -1.38 -7.76 -5.60
N LEU A 118 -1.94 -7.53 -4.41
CA LEU A 118 -3.34 -7.87 -4.13
C LEU A 118 -4.15 -6.58 -4.20
N ASP A 119 -4.79 -6.35 -5.34
CA ASP A 119 -5.57 -5.14 -5.57
C ASP A 119 -7.08 -5.37 -5.57
N HIS A 120 -7.83 -4.26 -5.52
CA HIS A 120 -9.28 -4.27 -5.49
C HIS A 120 -9.88 -5.01 -6.69
N VAL A 121 -9.28 -4.90 -7.88
CA VAL A 121 -9.78 -5.56 -9.10
C VAL A 121 -9.69 -7.08 -8.98
N MET A 122 -8.55 -7.58 -8.50
CA MET A 122 -8.38 -9.01 -8.23
C MET A 122 -9.27 -9.50 -7.08
N VAL A 123 -9.35 -8.73 -5.99
CA VAL A 123 -10.13 -9.11 -4.80
C VAL A 123 -11.63 -9.19 -5.12
N GLU A 124 -12.17 -8.24 -5.89
CA GLU A 124 -13.55 -8.30 -6.37
C GLU A 124 -13.80 -9.56 -7.19
N ARG A 125 -12.88 -9.89 -8.11
CA ARG A 125 -13.01 -11.11 -8.90
C ARG A 125 -13.02 -12.37 -8.03
N ILE A 126 -12.16 -12.42 -7.01
CA ILE A 126 -12.12 -13.52 -6.04
C ILE A 126 -13.45 -13.62 -5.28
N LEU A 127 -14.01 -12.48 -4.85
CA LEU A 127 -15.28 -12.44 -4.14
C LEU A 127 -16.46 -12.86 -5.03
N GLU A 128 -16.47 -12.46 -6.30
CA GLU A 128 -17.47 -12.93 -7.28
C GLU A 128 -17.42 -14.45 -7.48
N LEU A 129 -16.22 -15.03 -7.53
CA LEU A 129 -16.03 -16.47 -7.77
C LEU A 129 -16.31 -17.32 -6.52
N ASN A 130 -15.90 -16.84 -5.34
CA ASN A 130 -15.79 -17.67 -4.14
C ASN A 130 -16.63 -17.17 -2.94
N GLY A 131 -17.17 -15.96 -3.03
CA GLY A 131 -17.88 -15.26 -1.95
C GLY A 131 -17.00 -14.81 -0.78
N ARG A 132 -15.69 -15.12 -0.81
CA ARG A 132 -14.71 -14.80 0.23
C ARG A 132 -13.29 -14.93 -0.35
N VAL A 133 -12.33 -14.29 0.31
CA VAL A 133 -10.90 -14.55 0.09
C VAL A 133 -10.48 -15.74 0.95
N ASP A 134 -9.97 -16.80 0.32
CA ASP A 134 -9.50 -18.02 0.98
C ASP A 134 -8.50 -18.80 0.11
N ALA A 135 -8.03 -19.95 0.64
CA ALA A 135 -7.06 -20.85 0.00
C ALA A 135 -7.45 -21.37 -1.39
N ARG A 136 -8.72 -21.25 -1.81
CA ARG A 136 -9.12 -21.68 -3.17
C ARG A 136 -8.58 -20.74 -4.24
N SER A 137 -8.36 -19.47 -3.90
CA SER A 137 -7.97 -18.42 -4.85
C SER A 137 -6.66 -17.73 -4.48
N VAL A 138 -6.44 -17.46 -3.19
CA VAL A 138 -5.15 -16.93 -2.71
C VAL A 138 -4.41 -18.09 -2.09
N PRO A 139 -3.14 -18.33 -2.40
CA PRO A 139 -2.45 -19.47 -1.83
C PRO A 139 -2.35 -19.43 -0.31
N SER A 140 -2.39 -20.60 0.32
CA SER A 140 -2.21 -20.72 1.77
C SER A 140 -0.85 -20.16 2.20
N GLY A 141 -0.83 -19.33 3.25
CA GLY A 141 0.38 -18.66 3.70
C GLY A 141 0.15 -17.56 4.71
N ILE A 142 1.26 -17.07 5.26
CA ILE A 142 1.31 -15.83 6.04
C ILE A 142 1.95 -14.77 5.15
N TYR A 143 1.27 -13.64 5.01
CA TYR A 143 1.69 -12.53 4.16
C TYR A 143 1.79 -11.26 4.99
N VAL A 144 2.73 -10.39 4.63
CA VAL A 144 2.73 -8.98 5.04
C VAL A 144 2.17 -8.18 3.89
N GLY A 145 1.04 -7.53 4.13
CA GLY A 145 0.46 -6.56 3.22
C GLY A 145 0.86 -5.15 3.62
N ALA A 146 1.12 -4.29 2.66
CA ALA A 146 1.28 -2.86 2.89
C ALA A 146 0.49 -2.04 1.86
N HIS A 147 -0.16 -0.99 2.32
CA HIS A 147 -0.92 -0.07 1.47
C HIS A 147 -0.55 1.39 1.73
N ALA A 148 -0.80 2.25 0.74
CA ALA A 148 -0.60 3.68 0.88
C ALA A 148 -1.59 4.30 1.88
N LEU A 149 -1.09 5.28 2.63
CA LEU A 149 -1.90 6.12 3.52
C LEU A 149 -2.32 7.39 2.77
N GLY A 150 -3.57 7.79 2.92
CA GLY A 150 -4.07 9.08 2.44
C GLY A 150 -5.57 9.21 2.65
N PRO A 151 -6.16 10.39 2.43
CA PRO A 151 -7.57 10.62 2.76
C PRO A 151 -8.49 9.66 2.01
N ASP A 152 -9.46 9.10 2.73
CA ASP A 152 -10.56 8.33 2.16
C ASP A 152 -11.76 9.24 1.85
N GLY A 153 -12.58 8.81 0.91
CA GLY A 153 -13.75 9.53 0.45
C GLY A 153 -13.49 10.74 -0.47
N LEU A 154 -14.60 11.22 -1.04
CA LEU A 154 -14.63 12.45 -1.83
C LEU A 154 -14.48 13.68 -0.92
N PRO A 155 -13.92 14.80 -1.43
CA PRO A 155 -13.45 15.02 -2.81
C PRO A 155 -11.97 14.65 -3.03
N PHE A 156 -11.27 14.16 -2.00
CA PHE A 156 -9.82 14.08 -2.02
C PHE A 156 -9.30 12.83 -2.76
N VAL A 157 -9.91 11.66 -2.54
CA VAL A 157 -9.45 10.37 -3.08
C VAL A 157 -9.10 10.39 -4.58
N PRO A 158 -9.90 10.96 -5.50
CA PRO A 158 -9.60 10.91 -6.94
C PRO A 158 -8.25 11.55 -7.30
N ALA A 159 -7.85 12.61 -6.59
CA ALA A 159 -6.58 13.27 -6.79
C ALA A 159 -5.48 12.65 -5.91
N THR A 160 -5.83 12.25 -4.70
CA THR A 160 -4.85 11.77 -3.72
C THR A 160 -4.49 10.31 -3.88
N LYS A 161 -5.24 9.44 -4.57
CA LYS A 161 -4.89 8.01 -4.70
C LYS A 161 -3.57 7.78 -5.44
N PHE A 162 -3.37 8.51 -6.54
CA PHE A 162 -2.11 8.46 -7.29
C PHE A 162 -0.98 9.13 -6.51
N ALA A 163 -1.24 10.30 -5.93
CA ALA A 163 -0.27 10.98 -5.09
C ALA A 163 0.10 10.12 -3.88
N ALA A 164 -0.83 9.45 -3.22
CA ALA A 164 -0.58 8.63 -2.05
C ALA A 164 0.32 7.46 -2.39
N GLN A 165 0.04 6.74 -3.48
CA GLN A 165 0.85 5.62 -3.92
C GLN A 165 2.30 6.01 -4.22
N TYR A 166 2.52 7.21 -4.80
CA TYR A 166 3.83 7.65 -5.30
C TYR A 166 4.47 8.80 -4.52
N LEU A 167 3.85 9.39 -3.50
CA LEU A 167 4.37 10.52 -2.73
C LEU A 167 4.28 10.31 -1.23
N LEU A 168 3.26 9.61 -0.73
CA LEU A 168 3.01 9.51 0.70
C LEU A 168 3.75 8.32 1.31
N PHE A 169 4.83 8.66 2.01
CA PHE A 169 5.40 7.88 3.10
C PHE A 169 4.79 8.40 4.41
N PRO A 170 4.41 7.52 5.37
CA PRO A 170 4.63 6.07 5.41
C PRO A 170 3.46 5.25 4.84
N ARG A 171 3.72 4.00 4.50
CA ARG A 171 2.68 2.98 4.27
C ARG A 171 2.25 2.31 5.57
N HIS A 172 1.07 1.70 5.55
CA HIS A 172 0.53 0.95 6.68
C HIS A 172 0.60 -0.56 6.40
N ALA A 173 1.27 -1.29 7.28
CA ALA A 173 1.45 -2.72 7.18
C ALA A 173 0.44 -3.49 8.04
N TYR A 174 0.06 -4.67 7.56
CA TYR A 174 -0.78 -5.64 8.26
C TYR A 174 -0.33 -7.06 7.92
N ILE A 175 -0.79 -8.04 8.69
CA ILE A 175 -0.56 -9.46 8.41
C ILE A 175 -1.84 -10.04 7.83
N LEU A 176 -1.73 -10.72 6.69
CA LEU A 176 -2.79 -11.53 6.11
C LEU A 176 -2.43 -13.01 6.28
N VAL A 177 -3.26 -13.76 7.00
CA VAL A 177 -3.15 -15.21 7.10
C VAL A 177 -4.21 -15.83 6.19
N VAL A 178 -3.78 -16.61 5.22
CA VAL A 178 -4.65 -17.44 4.40
C VAL A 178 -4.50 -18.87 4.88
N PRO A 179 -5.44 -19.40 5.69
CA PRO A 179 -5.35 -20.77 6.18
C PRO A 179 -5.68 -21.77 5.07
N ALA A 180 -5.21 -23.00 5.18
CA ALA A 180 -5.52 -24.07 4.23
C ALA A 180 -7.04 -24.35 4.10
N ALA A 181 -7.80 -24.05 5.15
CA ALA A 181 -9.26 -24.10 5.16
C ALA A 181 -9.83 -22.92 5.96
N GLY A 182 -10.91 -22.32 5.45
CA GLY A 182 -11.57 -21.18 6.07
C GLY A 182 -11.22 -19.84 5.41
N PRO A 183 -11.85 -18.74 5.83
CA PRO A 183 -11.60 -17.41 5.29
C PRO A 183 -10.19 -16.93 5.66
N ALA A 184 -9.61 -16.08 4.81
CA ALA A 184 -8.43 -15.32 5.16
C ALA A 184 -8.71 -14.39 6.35
N VAL A 185 -7.70 -14.19 7.19
CA VAL A 185 -7.78 -13.39 8.42
C VAL A 185 -6.71 -12.30 8.37
N ALA A 186 -7.10 -11.07 8.64
CA ALA A 186 -6.21 -9.93 8.77
C ALA A 186 -5.92 -9.65 10.25
N PHE A 187 -4.66 -9.37 10.56
CA PHE A 187 -4.22 -8.75 11.79
C PHE A 187 -3.69 -7.36 11.47
N SER A 188 -4.31 -6.36 12.08
CA SER A 188 -3.95 -4.95 11.93
C SER A 188 -3.70 -4.35 13.30
N ALA A 189 -2.72 -3.45 13.39
CA ALA A 189 -2.41 -2.73 14.62
C ALA A 189 -2.58 -1.23 14.38
N SER A 190 -3.29 -0.53 15.27
CA SER A 190 -3.60 0.90 15.11
C SER A 190 -3.93 1.54 16.45
N GLN A 191 -4.23 2.84 16.45
CA GLN A 191 -4.77 3.53 17.60
C GLN A 191 -6.25 3.10 17.85
N ASN A 192 -6.66 3.02 19.11
CA ASN A 192 -8.03 2.64 19.52
C ASN A 192 -9.14 3.41 18.79
N ALA A 193 -8.95 4.71 18.58
CA ALA A 193 -9.92 5.54 17.88
C ALA A 193 -10.19 5.08 16.43
N LYS A 194 -9.28 4.33 15.82
CA LYS A 194 -9.45 3.75 14.48
C LYS A 194 -10.19 2.43 14.47
N PHE A 195 -10.33 1.84 15.65
CA PHE A 195 -11.14 0.66 15.90
C PHE A 195 -12.52 1.02 16.47
N ASP A 196 -12.93 2.29 16.39
CA ASP A 196 -14.16 2.81 17.01
C ASP A 196 -14.21 2.62 18.54
N VAL A 197 -13.03 2.53 19.19
CA VAL A 197 -12.91 2.44 20.65
C VAL A 197 -12.69 3.84 21.20
N ALA A 198 -13.67 4.36 21.95
CA ALA A 198 -13.61 5.70 22.54
C ALA A 198 -12.68 5.79 23.76
N ASP A 199 -12.49 4.68 24.48
CA ASP A 199 -11.63 4.63 25.65
C ASP A 199 -10.14 4.64 25.27
N ASN A 200 -9.39 5.58 25.83
CA ASN A 200 -7.96 5.80 25.54
C ASN A 200 -7.68 5.85 24.02
N PRO A 201 -8.19 6.86 23.29
CA PRO A 201 -8.23 6.87 21.83
C PRO A 201 -6.85 6.77 21.16
N ASP A 202 -5.81 7.26 21.84
CA ASP A 202 -4.42 7.27 21.36
C ASP A 202 -3.64 6.00 21.74
N ARG A 203 -4.27 5.04 22.41
CA ARG A 203 -3.63 3.77 22.78
C ARG A 203 -3.46 2.89 21.55
N LEU A 204 -2.30 2.25 21.45
CA LEU A 204 -1.99 1.27 20.43
C LEU A 204 -2.67 -0.06 20.79
N ALA A 205 -3.46 -0.56 19.85
CA ALA A 205 -4.17 -1.83 19.96
C ALA A 205 -4.04 -2.61 18.64
N ALA A 206 -4.51 -3.85 18.64
CA ALA A 206 -4.59 -4.67 17.45
C ALA A 206 -5.97 -5.30 17.31
N ARG A 207 -6.33 -5.62 16.08
CA ARG A 207 -7.59 -6.27 15.71
C ARG A 207 -7.30 -7.47 14.81
N ILE A 208 -7.98 -8.56 15.11
CA ILE A 208 -8.03 -9.76 14.26
C ILE A 208 -9.44 -9.86 13.70
N ALA A 209 -9.56 -9.87 12.38
CA ALA A 209 -10.85 -9.97 11.70
C ALA A 209 -10.71 -10.78 10.40
N PRO A 210 -11.80 -11.36 9.86
CA PRO A 210 -11.80 -11.84 8.48
C PRO A 210 -11.29 -10.74 7.54
N TYR A 211 -10.53 -11.13 6.51
CA TYR A 211 -10.08 -10.17 5.51
C TYR A 211 -11.30 -9.53 4.84
N ASP A 212 -11.39 -8.22 5.00
CA ASP A 212 -12.36 -7.38 4.35
C ASP A 212 -11.60 -6.30 3.59
N ARG A 213 -11.91 -6.18 2.31
CA ARG A 213 -11.30 -5.20 1.40
C ARG A 213 -11.68 -3.76 1.77
N GLU A 214 -12.69 -3.57 2.62
CA GLU A 214 -13.15 -2.26 3.07
C GLU A 214 -12.72 -1.96 4.53
N ALA A 215 -12.30 -2.99 5.30
CA ALA A 215 -11.99 -2.84 6.72
C ALA A 215 -10.54 -2.38 6.92
N TYR A 216 -10.32 -1.07 6.97
CA TYR A 216 -9.01 -0.53 7.30
C TYR A 216 -9.06 0.53 8.40
N ASP A 217 -8.13 0.38 9.34
CA ASP A 217 -7.98 1.23 10.52
C ASP A 217 -7.24 2.54 10.20
N PHE A 218 -7.00 2.83 8.92
CA PHE A 218 -6.43 4.07 8.43
C PHE A 218 -7.08 4.47 7.13
N PRO A 219 -7.19 5.78 6.84
CA PRO A 219 -7.66 6.22 5.56
C PRO A 219 -6.67 5.73 4.48
N SER A 220 -7.20 4.94 3.56
CA SER A 220 -6.51 4.13 2.55
C SER A 220 -6.38 4.81 1.19
N SER A 221 -6.43 6.14 1.09
CA SER A 221 -6.31 6.87 -0.18
C SER A 221 -7.12 6.30 -1.36
N GLY A 222 -8.28 5.67 -1.11
CA GLY A 222 -9.09 5.05 -2.15
C GLY A 222 -8.71 3.63 -2.56
N GLN A 223 -8.34 2.78 -1.60
CA GLN A 223 -8.59 1.32 -1.63
C GLN A 223 -7.87 0.51 -2.72
N ALA A 224 -6.84 1.05 -3.36
CA ALA A 224 -6.52 0.54 -4.68
C ALA A 224 -5.58 -0.67 -4.71
N LEU A 225 -4.59 -0.76 -3.82
CA LEU A 225 -3.46 -1.65 -4.04
C LEU A 225 -2.71 -2.02 -2.76
N HIS A 226 -2.56 -3.32 -2.53
CA HIS A 226 -1.79 -3.89 -1.43
C HIS A 226 -0.57 -4.61 -2.00
N GLU A 227 0.61 -4.19 -1.57
CA GLU A 227 1.83 -4.94 -1.86
C GLU A 227 1.97 -6.06 -0.84
N MET A 228 1.98 -7.29 -1.33
CA MET A 228 1.98 -8.50 -0.53
C MET A 228 3.32 -9.20 -0.63
N THR A 229 3.91 -9.49 0.53
CA THR A 229 5.12 -10.32 0.65
C THR A 229 4.77 -11.60 1.40
N ARG A 230 4.97 -12.77 0.77
CA ARG A 230 4.77 -14.06 1.46
C ARG A 230 5.92 -14.30 2.42
N VAL A 231 5.60 -14.40 3.71
CA VAL A 231 6.55 -14.68 4.79
C VAL A 231 6.85 -16.17 4.87
N THR A 232 5.81 -17.00 4.85
CA THR A 232 5.94 -18.45 4.87
C THR A 232 4.74 -19.13 4.24
N ARG A 233 4.99 -20.32 3.70
CA ARG A 233 3.99 -21.29 3.21
C ARG A 233 4.04 -22.62 3.97
N ASP A 234 4.82 -22.67 5.06
CA ASP A 234 4.92 -23.88 5.90
C ASP A 234 3.57 -24.18 6.55
N PRO A 235 2.92 -25.32 6.22
CA PRO A 235 1.60 -25.66 6.74
C PRO A 235 1.52 -25.65 8.27
N ALA A 236 2.60 -26.05 8.97
CA ALA A 236 2.63 -26.07 10.42
C ALA A 236 2.59 -24.65 11.01
N ARG A 237 3.36 -23.73 10.42
CA ARG A 237 3.35 -22.31 10.82
C ARG A 237 2.02 -21.64 10.47
N VAL A 238 1.44 -21.91 9.30
CA VAL A 238 0.13 -21.34 8.91
C VAL A 238 -0.98 -21.83 9.85
N ALA A 239 -0.99 -23.10 10.23
CA ALA A 239 -1.99 -23.64 11.16
C ALA A 239 -1.91 -23.00 12.56
N GLY A 240 -0.70 -22.68 13.04
CA GLY A 240 -0.48 -22.02 14.33
C GLY A 240 -0.61 -20.49 14.30
N ALA A 241 -0.73 -19.87 13.12
CA ALA A 241 -0.64 -18.42 12.95
C ALA A 241 -1.72 -17.66 13.73
N LEU A 242 -2.96 -18.15 13.73
CA LEU A 242 -4.06 -17.45 14.40
C LEU A 242 -3.85 -17.36 15.92
N GLU A 243 -3.36 -18.43 16.55
CA GLU A 243 -3.08 -18.42 18.00
C GLU A 243 -1.90 -17.52 18.34
N MET A 244 -0.85 -17.52 17.50
CA MET A 244 0.25 -16.56 17.61
C MET A 244 -0.23 -15.11 17.54
N LEU A 245 -1.11 -14.79 16.58
CA LEU A 245 -1.67 -13.44 16.43
C LEU A 245 -2.51 -13.03 17.64
N LYS A 246 -3.31 -13.94 18.21
CA LYS A 246 -4.09 -13.68 19.43
C LYS A 246 -3.19 -13.41 20.64
N GLN A 247 -2.11 -14.19 20.79
CA GLN A 247 -1.12 -13.96 21.85
C GLN A 247 -0.43 -12.60 21.68
N ALA A 248 -0.10 -12.22 20.45
CA ALA A 248 0.46 -10.91 20.16
C ALA A 248 -0.52 -9.76 20.44
N GLN A 249 -1.80 -9.92 20.11
CA GLN A 249 -2.86 -8.97 20.46
C GLN A 249 -2.93 -8.77 21.98
N ALA A 250 -3.02 -9.86 22.75
CA ALA A 250 -3.07 -9.80 24.22
C ALA A 250 -1.80 -9.19 24.84
N SER A 251 -0.62 -9.50 24.28
CA SER A 251 0.66 -8.91 24.69
C SER A 251 0.71 -7.40 24.43
N LEU A 252 0.22 -6.95 23.26
CA LEU A 252 0.14 -5.53 22.93
C LEU A 252 -0.81 -4.79 23.87
N GLU A 253 -1.96 -5.38 24.16
CA GLU A 253 -2.90 -4.85 25.14
C GLU A 253 -2.24 -4.73 26.52
N ALA A 254 -1.53 -5.75 26.99
CA ALA A 254 -0.86 -5.72 28.30
C ALA A 254 0.22 -4.63 28.43
N ARG A 255 0.89 -4.26 27.32
CA ARG A 255 1.96 -3.23 27.34
C ARG A 255 1.46 -1.78 27.44
N ASP A 256 0.15 -1.54 27.25
CA ASP A 256 -0.50 -0.23 27.37
C ASP A 256 0.25 0.93 26.65
N LEU A 257 0.75 0.64 25.43
CA LEU A 257 1.56 1.60 24.67
C LEU A 257 0.70 2.69 24.03
N ARG A 258 1.23 3.91 23.95
CA ARG A 258 0.63 5.00 23.17
C ARG A 258 1.12 4.96 21.72
N TYR A 259 0.21 5.21 20.78
CA TYR A 259 0.54 5.29 19.35
C TYR A 259 1.44 6.52 19.07
N GLY A 260 2.61 6.27 18.49
CA GLY A 260 3.54 7.31 18.05
C GLY A 260 3.55 7.48 16.52
N LEU A 261 3.94 8.65 16.03
CA LEU A 261 4.07 8.87 14.57
C LEU A 261 5.17 7.99 13.95
N LEU A 262 6.31 7.87 14.64
CA LEU A 262 7.48 7.14 14.16
C LEU A 262 7.61 5.75 14.79
N ALA A 263 7.42 5.66 16.11
CA ALA A 263 7.33 4.44 16.90
C ALA A 263 6.86 4.80 18.35
N PRO A 264 6.25 3.87 19.10
CA PRO A 264 5.69 2.60 18.62
C PRO A 264 4.43 2.87 17.79
N ASN A 265 4.32 2.23 16.62
CA ASN A 265 3.16 2.35 15.74
C ASN A 265 2.78 0.98 15.15
N SER A 266 1.76 1.00 14.30
CA SER A 266 1.31 -0.15 13.50
C SER A 266 2.46 -0.96 12.89
N ASN A 267 3.30 -0.30 12.11
CA ASN A 267 4.43 -0.93 11.43
C ASN A 267 5.44 -1.54 12.42
N THR A 268 5.70 -0.88 13.55
CA THR A 268 6.56 -1.42 14.62
C THR A 268 6.01 -2.71 15.20
N VAL A 269 4.70 -2.76 15.48
CA VAL A 269 4.04 -3.98 16.01
C VAL A 269 4.20 -5.13 15.02
N ILE A 270 3.89 -4.89 13.73
CA ILE A 270 3.99 -5.94 12.70
C ILE A 270 5.44 -6.42 12.54
N GLY A 271 6.40 -5.48 12.46
CA GLY A 271 7.82 -5.81 12.32
C GLY A 271 8.37 -6.61 13.51
N CYS A 272 7.92 -6.30 14.73
CA CYS A 272 8.31 -7.03 15.94
C CYS A 272 7.67 -8.41 16.04
N LEU A 273 6.38 -8.52 15.75
CA LEU A 273 5.67 -9.81 15.76
C LEU A 273 6.34 -10.81 14.80
N LEU A 274 6.71 -10.38 13.60
CA LEU A 274 7.36 -11.25 12.63
C LEU A 274 8.79 -11.65 13.06
N GLN A 275 9.50 -10.77 13.74
CA GLN A 275 10.83 -11.06 14.28
C GLN A 275 10.73 -12.07 15.43
N ASP A 276 9.82 -11.84 16.38
CA ASP A 276 9.59 -12.72 17.52
C ASP A 276 9.12 -14.12 17.10
N ALA A 277 8.39 -14.19 15.98
CA ALA A 277 7.94 -15.44 15.37
C ALA A 277 9.02 -16.18 14.55
N ASP A 278 10.26 -15.68 14.52
CA ASP A 278 11.35 -16.18 13.67
C ASP A 278 10.90 -16.31 12.20
N ALA A 279 10.07 -15.37 11.76
CA ALA A 279 9.49 -15.33 10.43
C ALA A 279 10.28 -14.37 9.52
N ILE A 280 10.98 -13.41 10.13
CA ILE A 280 11.93 -12.51 9.47
C ILE A 280 13.14 -12.26 10.38
N SER A 281 14.35 -12.25 9.81
CA SER A 281 15.53 -11.84 10.57
C SER A 281 15.54 -10.33 10.79
N GLN A 282 16.24 -9.85 11.82
CA GLN A 282 16.42 -8.41 12.06
C GLN A 282 17.04 -7.70 10.84
N GLU A 283 18.05 -8.31 10.21
CA GLU A 283 18.68 -7.80 8.98
C GLU A 283 17.65 -7.68 7.85
N ARG A 284 16.83 -8.72 7.65
CA ARG A 284 15.80 -8.71 6.61
C ARG A 284 14.72 -7.66 6.92
N ARG A 285 14.33 -7.50 8.18
CA ARG A 285 13.37 -6.47 8.63
C ARG A 285 13.87 -5.05 8.34
N SER A 286 15.13 -4.78 8.63
CA SER A 286 15.78 -3.50 8.30
C SER A 286 15.93 -3.30 6.79
N SER A 287 16.16 -4.37 6.01
CA SER A 287 16.23 -4.27 4.54
C SER A 287 14.86 -4.00 3.88
N ILE A 288 13.78 -4.47 4.50
CA ILE A 288 12.41 -4.32 4.01
C ILE A 288 11.88 -2.88 4.24
N LEU A 289 12.50 -2.08 5.11
CA LEU A 289 12.17 -0.66 5.33
C LEU A 289 12.03 0.15 4.03
N LEU A 290 12.96 -0.05 3.10
CA LEU A 290 12.99 0.67 1.82
C LEU A 290 11.97 0.11 0.82
N ALA A 291 11.72 -1.20 0.87
CA ALA A 291 10.76 -1.87 -0.01
C ALA A 291 9.31 -1.55 0.39
N LEU A 292 8.96 -1.70 1.67
CA LEU A 292 7.61 -1.45 2.17
C LEU A 292 7.32 0.02 2.47
N ARG A 293 8.34 0.89 2.47
CA ARG A 293 8.17 2.32 2.74
C ARG A 293 7.53 2.61 4.10
N ALA A 294 7.82 1.75 5.05
CA ALA A 294 7.19 1.67 6.37
C ALA A 294 8.26 1.88 7.45
N PRO A 295 8.65 3.13 7.76
CA PRO A 295 9.79 3.43 8.66
C PRO A 295 9.67 2.80 10.05
N GLY A 296 8.45 2.66 10.59
CA GLY A 296 8.21 2.00 11.87
C GLY A 296 8.54 0.49 11.87
N PHE A 297 8.59 -0.17 10.71
CA PHE A 297 8.77 -1.62 10.58
C PHE A 297 10.14 -2.11 11.03
N GLY A 298 11.17 -1.27 10.86
CA GLY A 298 12.54 -1.56 11.26
C GLY A 298 12.95 -0.92 12.58
N ALA A 299 12.00 -0.29 13.30
CA ALA A 299 12.27 0.25 14.63
C ALA A 299 12.62 -0.89 15.61
N ASP A 300 13.43 -0.58 16.61
CA ASP A 300 13.74 -1.55 17.66
C ASP A 300 12.46 -1.96 18.39
N CYS A 301 12.36 -3.24 18.73
CA CYS A 301 11.22 -3.75 19.48
C CYS A 301 11.21 -3.33 20.95
N GLY A 302 12.27 -2.61 21.36
CA GLY A 302 12.64 -2.45 22.76
C GLY A 302 13.05 -3.79 23.37
N GLU A 303 13.87 -3.76 24.41
CA GLU A 303 13.79 -4.83 25.40
C GLU A 303 12.46 -4.66 26.14
N ALA A 304 11.79 -5.78 26.39
CA ALA A 304 10.76 -5.85 27.41
C ALA A 304 11.34 -5.31 28.72
N GLY A 305 10.86 -4.14 29.14
CA GLY A 305 10.89 -3.69 30.52
C GLY A 305 9.48 -3.77 31.08
#